data_AF-A0A1M4VSY3-F1
#
_entry.id   AF-A0A1M4VSY3-F1
#
_cell.length_a   1.000
_cell.length_b   1.000
_cell.length_c   1.000
_cell.angle_alpha   90.00
_cell.angle_beta   90.00
_cell.angle_gamma   90.00
#
_symmetry.space_group_name_H-M   'P 1'
#
loop_
_entity.id
_entity.type
_entity.pdbx_description
1 polymer ?
#
loop_
_entity_poly.entity_id
_entity_poly.type
_entity_poly.pdbx_seq_one_letter_code
_entity_poly.pdbx_strand_id
1 'polypeptide(L)'
;MAETKRTKFSTHSVFAWLFALLFLTLCAAILISTISTFVQFFFSSEIFYSENEIPEVIINAISNLIIALAMFELYVVIKINIHAEDQLVALHSLLESAPRFIIVVCAALALEGLVLVIKLIQDQKTEELLAPIAVIFSAATLLVALGVFLKICPHRIGLAEDSDDEPET
;
A
#
# COMPACT_ATOMS: atom_id res chain seq x y z
N MET A 1 -37.93 -25.11 -14.86
CA MET A 1 -36.58 -25.40 -15.39
C MET A 1 -35.60 -24.58 -14.59
N ALA A 2 -34.86 -25.21 -13.67
CA ALA A 2 -33.84 -24.53 -12.87
C ALA A 2 -32.51 -24.66 -13.61
N GLU A 3 -32.04 -23.58 -14.21
CA GLU A 3 -30.73 -23.52 -14.83
C GLU A 3 -29.68 -23.37 -13.74
N THR A 4 -29.13 -24.50 -13.29
CA THR A 4 -27.98 -24.54 -12.40
C THR A 4 -26.77 -23.97 -13.15
N LYS A 5 -26.52 -22.67 -12.95
CA LYS A 5 -25.37 -21.94 -13.49
C LYS A 5 -24.10 -22.57 -12.89
N ARG A 6 -23.48 -23.49 -13.65
CA ARG A 6 -22.21 -24.14 -13.30
C ARG A 6 -21.16 -23.05 -13.13
N THR A 7 -20.75 -22.79 -11.89
CA THR A 7 -19.60 -21.96 -11.58
C THR A 7 -18.36 -22.64 -12.15
N LYS A 8 -17.90 -22.17 -13.31
CA LYS A 8 -16.62 -22.58 -13.87
C LYS A 8 -15.54 -21.92 -13.01
N PHE A 9 -15.21 -22.56 -11.89
CA PHE A 9 -14.20 -22.10 -10.94
C PHE A 9 -12.83 -22.19 -11.65
N SER A 10 -12.43 -21.09 -12.27
CA SER A 10 -11.10 -20.95 -12.87
C SER A 10 -10.08 -20.93 -11.75
N THR A 11 -9.02 -21.74 -11.85
CA THR A 11 -7.91 -21.80 -10.88
C THR A 11 -7.33 -20.42 -10.57
N HIS A 12 -7.36 -19.51 -11.55
CA HIS A 12 -6.97 -18.12 -11.40
C HIS A 12 -7.84 -17.33 -10.40
N SER A 13 -9.17 -17.54 -10.40
CA SER A 13 -10.06 -16.88 -9.42
C SER A 13 -9.81 -17.37 -8.00
N VAL A 14 -9.49 -18.67 -7.84
CA VAL A 14 -9.16 -19.24 -6.52
C VAL A 14 -7.87 -18.66 -5.98
N PHE A 15 -6.85 -18.60 -6.85
CA PHE A 15 -5.55 -18.05 -6.50
C PHE A 15 -5.64 -16.57 -6.15
N ALA A 16 -6.35 -15.77 -6.96
CA ALA A 16 -6.58 -14.36 -6.69
C ALA A 16 -7.37 -14.14 -5.39
N TRP A 17 -8.38 -14.96 -5.11
CA TRP A 17 -9.15 -14.88 -3.87
C TRP A 17 -8.31 -15.20 -2.63
N LEU A 18 -7.47 -16.24 -2.70
CA LEU A 18 -6.54 -16.59 -1.63
C LEU A 18 -5.51 -15.47 -1.39
N PHE A 19 -4.98 -14.89 -2.47
CA PHE A 19 -4.04 -13.78 -2.41
C PHE A 19 -4.67 -12.52 -1.80
N ALA A 20 -5.91 -12.18 -2.18
CA ALA A 20 -6.66 -11.09 -1.56
C ALA A 20 -6.88 -11.31 -0.05
N LEU A 21 -7.26 -12.53 0.35
CA LEU A 21 -7.41 -12.89 1.76
C LEU A 21 -6.10 -12.71 2.54
N LEU A 22 -4.97 -13.11 1.94
CA LEU A 22 -3.64 -12.94 2.54
C LEU A 22 -3.37 -11.47 2.87
N PHE A 23 -3.54 -10.55 1.92
CA PHE A 23 -3.32 -9.11 2.17
C PHE A 23 -4.29 -8.53 3.20
N LEU A 24 -5.55 -8.96 3.19
CA LEU A 24 -6.52 -8.52 4.19
C LEU A 24 -6.10 -9.00 5.59
N THR A 25 -5.66 -10.25 5.73
CA THR A 25 -5.17 -10.79 7.00
C THR A 25 -3.90 -10.07 7.46
N LEU A 26 -2.95 -9.78 6.57
CA LEU A 26 -1.75 -9.01 6.92
C LEU A 26 -2.10 -7.58 7.36
N CYS A 27 -2.99 -6.90 6.64
CA CYS A 27 -3.49 -5.58 7.03
C CYS A 27 -4.10 -5.63 8.44
N ALA A 28 -5.00 -6.58 8.70
CA ALA A 28 -5.60 -6.75 10.02
C ALA A 28 -4.56 -7.06 11.11
N ALA A 29 -3.57 -7.91 10.81
CA ALA A 29 -2.49 -8.23 11.74
C ALA A 29 -1.64 -7.01 12.12
N ILE A 30 -1.28 -6.18 11.15
CA ILE A 30 -0.50 -4.94 11.38
C ILE A 30 -1.31 -3.95 12.22
N LEU A 31 -2.61 -3.78 11.93
CA LEU A 31 -3.49 -2.92 12.71
C LEU A 31 -3.62 -3.41 14.16
N ILE A 32 -3.86 -4.71 14.36
CA ILE A 32 -3.95 -5.32 15.70
C ILE A 32 -2.61 -5.17 16.44
N SER A 33 -1.48 -5.41 15.77
CA SER A 33 -0.15 -5.23 16.35
C SER A 33 0.09 -3.78 16.80
N THR A 34 -0.32 -2.81 15.99
CA THR A 34 -0.18 -1.38 16.29
C THR A 34 -1.04 -0.97 17.48
N ILE A 35 -2.30 -1.41 17.50
CA ILE A 35 -3.22 -1.16 18.62
C ILE A 35 -2.69 -1.81 19.90
N SER A 36 -2.21 -3.06 19.85
CA SER A 36 -1.66 -3.76 21.01
C SER A 36 -0.45 -3.02 21.60
N THR A 37 0.43 -2.51 20.74
CA THR A 37 1.61 -1.74 21.15
C THR A 37 1.20 -0.45 21.85
N PHE A 38 0.21 0.26 21.30
CA PHE A 38 -0.31 1.49 21.87
C PHE A 38 -1.02 1.27 23.22
N VAL A 39 -1.77 0.16 23.34
CA VAL A 39 -2.42 -0.27 24.57
C VAL A 39 -1.38 -0.60 25.65
N GLN A 40 -0.36 -1.39 25.32
CA GLN A 40 0.74 -1.69 26.24
C GLN A 40 1.46 -0.42 26.71
N PHE A 41 1.70 0.52 25.79
CA PHE A 41 2.30 1.81 26.09
C PHE A 41 1.43 2.61 27.08
N PHE A 42 0.13 2.73 26.80
CA PHE A 42 -0.81 3.45 27.68
C PHE A 42 -0.91 2.83 29.08
N PHE A 43 -0.98 1.49 29.17
CA PHE A 43 -1.03 0.79 30.47
C PHE A 43 0.29 0.82 31.23
N SER A 44 1.43 0.96 30.55
CA SER A 44 2.76 1.06 31.19
C SER A 44 3.15 2.50 31.54
N SER A 45 2.39 3.49 31.07
CA SER A 45 2.73 4.92 31.12
C SER A 45 2.56 5.60 32.49
N GLU A 46 2.28 4.88 33.58
CA GLU A 46 2.17 5.50 34.91
C GLU A 46 3.52 5.91 35.55
N ILE A 47 4.70 5.60 34.96
CA ILE A 47 5.95 5.74 35.74
C ILE A 47 7.13 6.53 35.16
N PHE A 48 7.27 6.80 33.86
CA PHE A 48 8.50 7.49 33.43
C PHE A 48 8.41 8.17 32.06
N TYR A 49 8.05 9.45 32.04
CA TYR A 49 8.40 10.33 30.93
C TYR A 49 9.51 11.27 31.40
N SER A 50 10.72 11.07 30.86
CA SER A 50 11.70 12.15 30.76
C SER A 50 11.40 12.96 29.51
N GLU A 51 11.49 14.27 29.66
CA GLU A 51 11.09 15.29 28.71
C GLU A 51 11.81 15.16 27.34
N ASN A 52 11.09 15.51 26.27
CA ASN A 52 11.59 15.99 24.97
C ASN A 52 11.89 15.03 23.80
N GLU A 53 11.54 13.75 23.85
CA GLU A 53 11.64 12.90 22.65
C GLU A 53 10.25 12.51 22.13
N ILE A 54 10.00 12.64 20.82
CA ILE A 54 8.82 12.04 20.20
C ILE A 54 8.90 10.54 20.52
N PRO A 55 7.88 9.94 21.16
CA PRO A 55 7.93 8.53 21.49
C PRO A 55 8.14 7.70 20.22
N GLU A 56 9.21 6.89 20.18
CA GLU A 56 9.49 5.93 19.09
C GLU A 56 8.25 5.08 18.75
N VAL A 57 7.39 4.83 19.74
CA VAL A 57 6.08 4.19 19.60
C VAL A 57 5.16 4.91 18.61
N ILE A 58 5.09 6.25 18.63
CA ILE A 58 4.24 7.03 17.71
C ILE A 58 4.77 6.90 16.29
N ILE A 59 6.08 6.99 16.13
CA ILE A 59 6.76 6.90 14.85
C ILE A 59 6.55 5.52 14.21
N ASN A 60 6.78 4.45 14.97
CA ASN A 60 6.54 3.08 14.52
C ASN A 60 5.05 2.83 14.21
N ALA A 61 4.15 3.44 14.98
CA ALA A 61 2.71 3.37 14.69
C ALA A 61 2.37 4.02 13.34
N ILE A 62 2.97 5.17 12.99
CA ILE A 62 2.76 5.82 11.70
C ILE A 62 3.28 4.94 10.56
N SER A 63 4.51 4.39 10.69
CA SER A 63 5.09 3.49 9.66
C SER A 63 4.17 2.27 9.43
N ASN A 64 3.75 1.60 10.50
CA ASN A 64 2.84 0.45 10.43
C ASN A 64 1.47 0.80 9.83
N LEU A 65 0.91 1.98 10.15
CA LEU A 65 -0.36 2.43 9.57
C LEU A 65 -0.27 2.68 8.07
N ILE A 66 0.84 3.24 7.58
CA ILE A 66 1.06 3.45 6.14
C ILE A 66 1.23 2.12 5.42
N ILE A 67 1.94 1.16 6.01
CA ILE A 67 2.05 -0.19 5.46
C ILE A 67 0.67 -0.88 5.43
N ALA A 68 -0.11 -0.77 6.52
CA ALA A 68 -1.47 -1.32 6.57
C ALA A 68 -2.37 -0.70 5.49
N LEU A 69 -2.29 0.62 5.27
CA LEU A 69 -3.00 1.31 4.21
C LEU A 69 -2.63 0.76 2.83
N ALA A 70 -1.34 0.57 2.55
CA ALA A 70 -0.88 -0.01 1.29
C ALA A 70 -1.42 -1.44 1.07
N MET A 71 -1.36 -2.28 2.11
CA MET A 71 -1.88 -3.65 2.04
C MET A 71 -3.40 -3.67 1.84
N PHE A 72 -4.12 -2.73 2.44
CA PHE A 72 -5.56 -2.57 2.23
C PHE A 72 -5.90 -2.13 0.80
N GLU A 73 -5.17 -1.17 0.24
CA GLU A 73 -5.35 -0.78 -1.18
C GLU A 73 -5.15 -1.98 -2.10
N LEU A 74 -4.09 -2.77 -1.89
CA LEU A 74 -3.81 -3.94 -2.72
C LEU A 74 -4.92 -5.01 -2.61
N TYR A 75 -5.47 -5.23 -1.42
CA TYR A 75 -6.64 -6.09 -1.23
C TYR A 75 -7.85 -5.63 -2.07
N VAL A 76 -8.18 -4.34 -2.01
CA VAL A 76 -9.32 -3.76 -2.77
C VAL A 76 -9.11 -3.97 -4.28
N VAL A 77 -7.90 -3.75 -4.76
CA VAL A 77 -7.51 -3.92 -6.16
C VAL A 77 -7.68 -5.35 -6.64
N ILE A 78 -7.16 -6.33 -5.88
CA ILE A 78 -7.29 -7.74 -6.24
C ILE A 78 -8.78 -8.14 -6.23
N LYS A 79 -9.55 -7.67 -5.24
CA LYS A 79 -10.98 -7.96 -5.13
C LYS A 79 -11.78 -7.42 -6.32
N ILE A 80 -11.49 -6.20 -6.77
CA ILE A 80 -12.11 -5.61 -7.97
C ILE A 80 -11.76 -6.43 -9.21
N ASN A 81 -10.48 -6.82 -9.36
CA ASN A 81 -10.02 -7.61 -10.49
C ASN A 81 -10.66 -9.00 -10.59
N ILE A 82 -11.04 -9.63 -9.47
CA ILE A 82 -11.76 -10.92 -9.48
C ILE A 82 -13.13 -10.83 -10.17
N HIS A 83 -13.76 -9.65 -10.18
CA HIS A 83 -15.11 -9.44 -10.71
C HIS A 83 -15.11 -8.82 -12.12
N ALA A 84 -13.95 -8.49 -12.68
CA ALA A 84 -13.84 -7.97 -14.04
C ALA A 84 -14.04 -9.11 -15.05
N GLU A 85 -15.13 -9.06 -15.82
CA GLU A 85 -15.41 -10.04 -16.88
C GLU A 85 -14.53 -9.82 -18.14
N ASP A 86 -13.96 -8.62 -18.30
CA ASP A 86 -13.07 -8.25 -19.41
C ASP A 86 -11.63 -8.02 -18.94
N GLN A 87 -10.68 -8.65 -19.65
CA GLN A 87 -9.24 -8.54 -19.41
C GLN A 87 -8.74 -7.10 -19.61
N LEU A 88 -9.35 -6.31 -20.51
CA LEU A 88 -8.99 -4.90 -20.70
C LEU A 88 -9.42 -4.03 -19.53
N VAL A 89 -10.62 -4.27 -18.98
CA VAL A 89 -11.12 -3.56 -17.79
C VAL A 89 -10.28 -3.93 -16.57
N ALA A 90 -9.94 -5.21 -16.41
CA ALA A 90 -9.01 -5.70 -15.40
C ALA A 90 -7.65 -4.99 -15.45
N LEU A 91 -7.02 -4.94 -16.64
CA LEU A 91 -5.74 -4.27 -16.82
C LEU A 91 -5.82 -2.76 -16.53
N HIS A 92 -6.90 -2.10 -16.95
CA HIS A 92 -7.11 -0.69 -16.67
C HIS A 92 -7.21 -0.42 -15.16
N SER A 93 -8.00 -1.21 -14.43
CA SER A 93 -8.12 -1.09 -12.97
C SER A 93 -6.78 -1.32 -12.26
N LEU A 94 -5.98 -2.28 -12.70
CA LEU A 94 -4.65 -2.53 -12.14
C LEU A 94 -3.68 -1.37 -12.38
N LEU A 95 -3.72 -0.76 -13.57
CA LEU A 95 -2.88 0.39 -13.94
C LEU A 95 -3.26 1.66 -13.18
N GLU A 96 -4.52 1.82 -12.80
CA GLU A 96 -4.97 2.97 -11.99
C GLU A 96 -4.50 2.85 -10.54
N SER A 97 -4.49 1.64 -9.99
CA SER A 97 -4.28 1.42 -8.56
C SER A 97 -2.87 1.02 -8.16
N ALA A 98 -2.11 0.34 -9.03
CA ALA A 98 -0.72 -0.03 -8.76
C ALA A 98 0.18 1.19 -8.47
N PRO A 99 0.04 2.34 -9.14
CA PRO A 99 0.80 3.54 -8.80
C PRO A 99 0.48 4.07 -7.41
N ARG A 100 -0.80 4.06 -6.99
CA ARG A 100 -1.19 4.49 -5.64
C ARG A 100 -0.55 3.60 -4.57
N PHE A 101 -0.59 2.28 -4.76
CA PHE A 101 0.10 1.32 -3.89
C PHE A 101 1.61 1.60 -3.76
N ILE A 102 2.31 1.76 -4.88
CA ILE A 102 3.77 1.97 -4.88
C ILE A 102 4.12 3.31 -4.21
N ILE A 103 3.31 4.35 -4.39
CA ILE A 103 3.50 5.64 -3.71
C ILE A 103 3.41 5.49 -2.19
N VAL A 104 2.41 4.77 -1.68
CA VAL A 104 2.24 4.54 -0.23
C VAL A 104 3.42 3.72 0.33
N VAL A 105 3.89 2.70 -0.39
CA VAL A 105 5.08 1.91 0.00
C VAL A 105 6.34 2.77 0.02
N CYS A 106 6.54 3.64 -0.98
CA CYS A 106 7.68 4.55 -1.00
C CYS A 106 7.62 5.58 0.14
N ALA A 107 6.42 6.05 0.50
CA ALA A 107 6.24 6.92 1.66
C ALA A 107 6.58 6.21 2.98
N ALA A 108 6.18 4.94 3.14
CA ALA A 108 6.56 4.12 4.29
C ALA A 108 8.07 3.92 4.37
N LEU A 109 8.73 3.55 3.26
CA LEU A 109 10.18 3.36 3.20
C LEU A 109 10.94 4.66 3.51
N ALA A 110 10.46 5.80 3.02
CA ALA A 110 11.07 7.10 3.32
C ALA A 110 10.94 7.45 4.81
N LEU A 111 9.79 7.17 5.44
CA LEU A 111 9.61 7.35 6.87
C LEU A 111 10.50 6.40 7.66
N GLU A 112 10.52 5.12 7.32
CA GLU A 112 11.40 4.14 7.97
C GLU A 112 12.89 4.57 7.89
N GLY A 113 13.33 5.05 6.73
CA GLY A 113 14.67 5.60 6.54
C GLY A 113 14.92 6.84 7.40
N LEU A 114 13.97 7.78 7.48
CA LEU A 114 14.08 8.99 8.30
C LEU A 114 14.18 8.67 9.79
N VAL A 115 13.40 7.70 10.26
CA VAL A 115 13.37 7.25 11.66
C VAL A 115 14.69 6.61 12.04
N LEU A 116 15.21 5.76 11.15
CA LEU A 116 16.52 5.15 11.34
C LEU A 116 17.63 6.21 11.39
N VAL A 117 17.56 7.27 10.57
CA VAL A 117 18.49 8.42 10.64
C VAL A 117 18.38 9.13 12.00
N ILE A 118 17.16 9.45 12.45
CA ILE A 118 16.95 10.15 13.73
C ILE A 118 17.54 9.34 14.89
N LYS A 119 17.23 8.05 14.93
CA LYS A 119 17.73 7.13 15.96
C LYS A 119 19.25 7.04 15.95
N LEU A 120 19.85 6.97 14.77
CA LEU A 120 21.31 6.90 14.62
C LEU A 120 22.01 8.16 15.12
N ILE A 121 21.39 9.33 14.91
CA ILE A 121 21.89 10.62 15.41
C ILE A 121 21.82 10.67 16.94
N GLN A 122 20.76 10.14 17.54
CA GLN A 122 20.61 10.06 19.01
C GLN A 122 21.62 9.09 19.63
N ASP A 123 21.84 7.92 19.02
CA ASP A 123 22.77 6.89 19.50
C ASP A 123 24.26 7.24 19.27
N GLN A 124 24.58 8.37 18.61
CA GLN A 124 25.94 8.80 18.23
C GLN A 124 26.72 7.77 17.37
N LYS A 125 26.05 6.74 16.83
CA LYS A 125 26.67 5.65 16.05
C LYS A 125 26.82 6.00 14.58
N THR A 126 27.79 6.87 14.30
CA THR A 126 28.01 7.42 12.95
C THR A 126 28.54 6.37 11.94
N GLU A 127 28.98 5.20 12.38
CA GLU A 127 29.54 4.17 11.48
C GLU A 127 28.46 3.33 10.76
N GLU A 128 27.21 3.32 11.23
CA GLU A 128 26.11 2.52 10.65
C GLU A 128 25.20 3.30 9.69
N LEU A 129 25.58 4.52 9.26
CA LEU A 129 24.77 5.39 8.38
C LEU A 129 24.40 4.77 7.02
N LEU A 130 25.12 3.73 6.59
CA LEU A 130 24.90 3.13 5.27
C LEU A 130 23.47 2.56 5.12
N ALA A 131 22.92 1.98 6.19
CA ALA A 131 21.59 1.38 6.16
C ALA A 131 20.46 2.40 5.87
N PRO A 132 20.33 3.51 6.61
CA PRO A 132 19.32 4.52 6.30
C PRO A 132 19.48 5.14 4.91
N ILE A 133 20.72 5.38 4.48
CA ILE A 133 21.01 5.91 3.13
C ILE A 133 20.52 4.93 2.05
N ALA A 134 20.77 3.63 2.21
CA ALA A 134 20.33 2.62 1.27
C ALA A 134 18.79 2.56 1.17
N VAL A 135 18.08 2.66 2.29
CA VAL A 135 16.61 2.67 2.32
C VAL A 135 16.06 3.89 1.58
N ILE A 136 16.54 5.09 1.89
CA ILE A 136 16.10 6.33 1.24
C ILE A 136 16.41 6.30 -0.26
N PHE A 137 17.60 5.83 -0.64
CA PHE A 137 18.00 5.71 -2.04
C PHE A 137 17.14 4.68 -2.80
N SER A 138 16.76 3.58 -2.16
CA SER A 138 15.87 2.58 -2.74
C SER A 138 14.47 3.17 -3.01
N ALA A 139 13.93 3.94 -2.06
CA ALA A 139 12.63 4.60 -2.20
C ALA A 139 12.64 5.63 -3.34
N ALA A 140 13.70 6.44 -3.44
CA ALA A 140 13.88 7.40 -4.53
C ALA A 140 13.98 6.69 -5.90
N THR A 141 14.74 5.60 -5.98
CA THR A 141 14.89 4.81 -7.21
C THR A 141 13.56 4.17 -7.64
N LEU A 142 12.77 3.65 -6.69
CA LEU A 142 11.43 3.12 -6.95
C LEU A 142 10.47 4.19 -7.46
N LEU A 143 10.48 5.40 -6.88
CA LEU A 143 9.66 6.52 -7.36
C LEU A 143 10.05 6.97 -8.76
N VAL A 144 11.35 7.02 -9.08
CA VAL A 144 11.82 7.33 -10.44
C VAL A 144 11.35 6.26 -11.42
N ALA A 145 11.50 4.98 -11.07
CA ALA A 145 11.03 3.87 -11.90
C ALA A 145 9.50 3.93 -12.12
N LEU A 146 8.74 4.25 -11.08
CA LEU A 146 7.29 4.44 -11.18
C LEU A 146 6.93 5.63 -12.07
N GLY A 147 7.61 6.77 -11.93
CA GLY A 147 7.38 7.95 -12.76
C GLY A 147 7.66 7.68 -14.24
N VAL A 148 8.72 6.93 -14.54
CA VAL A 148 9.04 6.47 -15.89
C VAL A 148 7.98 5.50 -16.41
N PHE A 149 7.54 4.54 -15.58
CA PHE A 149 6.47 3.61 -15.93
C PHE A 149 5.16 4.35 -16.28
N LEU A 150 4.75 5.31 -15.46
CA LEU A 150 3.56 6.14 -15.69
C LEU A 150 3.67 6.97 -16.97
N LYS A 151 4.87 7.47 -17.31
CA LYS A 151 5.10 8.21 -18.55
C LYS A 151 4.97 7.33 -19.79
N ILE A 152 5.32 6.06 -19.69
CA ILE A 152 5.30 5.09 -20.80
C ILE A 152 3.91 4.47 -20.95
N CYS A 153 3.19 4.23 -19.87
CA CYS A 153 1.82 3.74 -19.90
C CYS A 153 0.88 4.84 -20.43
N PRO A 154 0.25 4.67 -21.60
CA PRO A 154 -0.65 5.68 -22.15
C PRO A 154 -1.86 5.83 -21.23
N HIS A 155 -1.98 7.00 -20.62
CA HIS A 155 -3.16 7.45 -19.89
C HIS A 155 -4.30 7.65 -20.91
N ARG A 156 -5.03 6.59 -21.25
CA ARG A 156 -6.27 6.72 -22.01
C ARG A 156 -7.40 7.17 -21.07
N ILE A 157 -7.28 8.39 -20.58
CA ILE A 157 -8.40 9.11 -19.98
C ILE A 157 -9.13 9.87 -21.09
N GLY A 158 -10.40 9.54 -21.26
CA GLY A 158 -11.43 10.46 -21.76
C GLY A 158 -11.51 10.70 -23.26
N LEU A 159 -11.86 9.69 -24.06
CA LEU A 159 -12.51 9.90 -25.38
C LEU A 159 -13.68 8.92 -25.59
N ALA A 160 -14.57 8.84 -24.58
CA ALA A 160 -15.90 8.25 -24.74
C ALA A 160 -17.00 9.26 -24.37
N GLU A 161 -16.69 10.56 -24.46
CA GLU A 161 -17.65 11.67 -24.50
C GLU A 161 -17.41 12.40 -25.83
N ASP A 162 -18.01 11.90 -26.92
CA ASP A 162 -18.41 12.69 -28.12
C ASP A 162 -18.86 11.77 -29.27
N SER A 163 -19.85 10.89 -29.05
CA SER A 163 -20.52 10.22 -30.19
C SER A 163 -22.02 10.05 -30.09
N ASP A 164 -22.69 10.61 -29.08
CA ASP A 164 -24.14 10.49 -28.93
C ASP A 164 -24.82 11.87 -29.01
N ASP A 165 -24.50 12.65 -30.04
CA ASP A 165 -25.29 13.82 -30.44
C ASP A 165 -25.39 13.89 -31.98
N GLU A 166 -26.22 13.02 -32.57
CA GLU A 166 -26.91 13.34 -33.82
C GLU A 166 -28.42 13.15 -33.60
N PRO A 167 -29.25 14.20 -33.73
CA PRO A 167 -30.69 14.06 -33.75
C PRO A 167 -31.13 13.53 -35.12
N GLU A 168 -31.75 12.35 -35.15
CA GLU A 168 -32.46 11.84 -36.33
C GLU A 168 -33.57 12.84 -36.73
N THR A 169 -33.42 13.42 -37.92
CA THR A 169 -34.46 14.18 -38.63
C THR A 169 -35.43 13.25 -39.34
#